data_AF-A0A2B4SMZ1-F1
#
_entry.id   AF-A0A2B4SMZ1-F1
#
_cell.length_a   1.000
_cell.length_b   1.000
_cell.length_c   1.000
_cell.angle_alpha   90.00
_cell.angle_beta   90.00
_cell.angle_gamma   90.00
#
_symmetry.space_group_name_H-M   'P 1'
#
loop_
_entity.id
_entity.type
_entity.pdbx_description
1 polymer ?
#
loop_
_entity_poly.entity_id
_entity_poly.type
_entity_poly.pdbx_seq_one_letter_code
_entity_poly.pdbx_strand_id
1 'polypeptide(L)'
;MLKNACGFARELGIELELEHPEPVGRTEEGELVDKKKIGVFGKKALYTKRRQGIEEQRWQGKLVANRWQDDQLDRSCFSLLCEWRTAPTYTIAALEELYQQLLPTKVYSTRKAKTSGDSDVRCRLCGKGQESVAHVLAGCSALAQTAYLTRHNAAFKILFFELLRDHGLVNTVPPWYSPTQPKPIYEGEKVTAYWDVPVFADQTEVRANRIDGRIVDKARKTVTLLEMSCPWVDNRDHKDEEKIMKYAPLRLELKRQYPGFNIIQYNIIIDVLGGYSKDLKKSVRELVGSERSTAVLECKWKKKKERSPSVKKTNGNRIRERLLLKPDSLTVDRAIQLALQVETAMLEARTLQPSLVQHVSQKPFRVHRESKHLPPQAAKSSSERCGRSSGKRCTNCGSGSHNTHNKACPARGMQCRSCGKANHFAKWCRSKPAAGKQVAQDPKKDAKESVTAFSLRSETNGTGYKSCQVNIQDVELDLLIDLGAKESIIKDSTLT
;
A
#
# COMPACT_ATOMS: atom_id res chain seq x y z
N MET A 1 16.52 -26.53 27.37
CA MET A 1 17.08 -25.50 26.47
C MET A 1 18.04 -26.08 25.41
N LEU A 2 19.04 -26.89 25.78
CA LEU A 2 20.04 -27.46 24.84
C LEU A 2 19.47 -28.24 23.64
N LYS A 3 18.51 -29.15 23.84
CA LYS A 3 17.86 -29.89 22.73
C LYS A 3 17.15 -28.96 21.72
N ASN A 4 16.58 -27.85 22.19
CA ASN A 4 15.93 -26.86 21.34
C ASN A 4 16.96 -26.03 20.56
N ALA A 5 18.11 -25.73 21.17
CA ALA A 5 19.21 -25.03 20.50
C ALA A 5 19.85 -25.90 19.40
N CYS A 6 20.14 -27.17 19.68
CA CYS A 6 20.66 -28.11 18.67
C CYS A 6 19.65 -28.39 17.55
N GLY A 7 18.35 -28.50 17.87
CA GLY A 7 17.30 -28.64 16.86
C GLY A 7 17.19 -27.43 15.95
N PHE A 8 17.17 -26.23 16.52
CA PHE A 8 17.15 -24.97 15.77
C PHE A 8 18.41 -24.78 14.91
N ALA A 9 19.58 -25.15 15.43
CA ALA A 9 20.83 -25.12 14.70
C ALA A 9 20.81 -26.06 13.49
N ARG A 10 20.31 -27.30 13.66
CA ARG A 10 20.13 -28.24 12.55
C ARG A 10 19.20 -27.69 11.48
N GLU A 11 18.12 -27.01 11.85
CA GLU A 11 17.25 -26.33 10.88
C GLU A 11 17.91 -25.21 10.08
N LEU A 12 19.04 -24.69 10.56
CA LEU A 12 19.87 -23.67 9.91
C LEU A 12 21.08 -24.28 9.18
N GLY A 13 21.18 -25.61 9.10
CA GLY A 13 22.26 -26.32 8.42
C GLY A 13 23.56 -26.38 9.22
N ILE A 14 23.49 -26.32 10.55
CA ILE A 14 24.66 -26.48 11.44
C ILE A 14 24.36 -27.45 12.59
N GLU A 15 25.18 -28.47 12.73
CA GLU A 15 25.17 -29.37 13.87
C GLU A 15 26.07 -28.82 14.98
N LEU A 16 25.58 -28.75 16.22
CA LEU A 16 26.35 -28.23 17.34
C LEU A 16 26.96 -29.37 18.14
N GLU A 17 28.29 -29.41 18.19
CA GLU A 17 29.09 -30.28 19.06
C GLU A 17 29.47 -29.45 20.29
N LEU A 18 28.70 -29.60 21.38
CA LEU A 18 28.78 -28.74 22.57
C LEU A 18 29.72 -29.30 23.65
N GLU A 19 30.85 -29.87 23.24
CA GLU A 19 31.84 -30.44 24.16
C GLU A 19 32.66 -29.33 24.83
N HIS A 20 32.84 -29.43 26.14
CA HIS A 20 33.72 -28.53 26.89
C HIS A 20 35.18 -28.94 26.69
N PRO A 21 36.14 -28.02 26.49
CA PRO A 21 36.05 -26.55 26.58
C PRO A 21 35.77 -25.82 25.25
N GLU A 22 35.67 -26.54 24.14
CA GLU A 22 35.64 -25.97 22.79
C GLU A 22 34.40 -26.43 22.01
N PRO A 23 33.23 -25.81 22.26
CA PRO A 23 32.05 -26.12 21.48
C PRO A 23 32.29 -25.69 20.02
N VAL A 24 32.01 -26.57 19.08
CA VAL A 24 32.14 -26.30 17.63
C VAL A 24 30.81 -26.55 16.94
N GLY A 25 30.60 -25.85 15.83
CA GLY A 25 29.52 -26.16 14.91
C GLY A 25 30.08 -26.87 13.67
N ARG A 26 29.32 -27.75 13.06
CA ARG A 26 29.67 -28.43 11.81
C ARG A 26 28.60 -28.16 10.77
N THR A 27 28.98 -27.64 9.60
CA THR A 27 28.04 -27.43 8.50
C THR A 27 27.61 -28.76 7.87
N GLU A 28 26.55 -28.76 7.06
CA GLU A 28 26.14 -29.92 6.26
C GLU A 28 27.24 -30.42 5.30
N GLU A 29 28.15 -29.52 4.89
CA GLU A 29 29.31 -29.81 4.03
C GLU A 29 30.52 -30.32 4.83
N GLY A 30 30.40 -30.43 6.17
CA GLY A 30 31.44 -30.93 7.06
C GLY A 30 32.43 -29.88 7.57
N GLU A 31 32.24 -28.60 7.23
CA GLU A 31 33.14 -27.51 7.65
C GLU A 31 32.97 -27.17 9.14
N LEU A 32 34.10 -26.98 9.85
CA LEU A 32 34.11 -26.60 11.25
C LEU A 32 33.91 -25.09 11.44
N VAL A 33 32.94 -24.73 12.28
CA VAL A 33 32.59 -23.37 12.68
C VAL A 33 32.93 -23.18 14.16
N ASP A 34 33.94 -22.36 14.42
CA ASP A 34 34.37 -21.97 15.78
C ASP A 34 33.21 -21.35 16.59
N LYS A 35 33.20 -21.58 17.92
CA LYS A 35 32.21 -21.01 18.86
C LYS A 35 31.88 -19.54 18.65
N LYS A 36 32.90 -18.71 18.36
CA LYS A 36 32.74 -17.26 18.13
C LYS A 36 32.01 -16.94 16.83
N LYS A 37 32.03 -17.86 15.86
CA LYS A 37 31.44 -17.72 14.53
C LYS A 37 30.05 -18.35 14.42
N ILE A 38 29.66 -19.25 15.33
CA ILE A 38 28.35 -19.94 15.32
C ILE A 38 27.18 -18.93 15.27
N GLY A 39 27.23 -17.87 16.09
CA GLY A 39 26.18 -16.83 16.09
C GLY A 39 26.09 -16.06 14.76
N VAL A 40 27.23 -15.75 14.14
CA VAL A 40 27.29 -15.07 12.83
C VAL A 40 26.75 -15.99 11.73
N PHE A 41 27.14 -17.28 11.76
CA PHE A 41 26.62 -18.29 10.85
C PHE A 41 25.10 -18.42 10.99
N GLY A 42 24.59 -18.59 12.21
CA GLY A 42 23.16 -18.73 12.47
C GLY A 42 22.36 -17.52 11.95
N LYS A 43 22.86 -16.29 12.16
CA LYS A 43 22.24 -15.08 11.60
C LYS A 43 22.22 -15.10 10.07
N LYS A 44 23.33 -15.48 9.43
CA LYS A 44 23.42 -15.57 7.96
C LYS A 44 22.49 -16.63 7.40
N ALA A 45 22.47 -17.82 8.00
CA ALA A 45 21.61 -18.93 7.61
C ALA A 45 20.12 -18.58 7.77
N LEU A 46 19.75 -17.96 8.90
CA LEU A 46 18.39 -17.48 9.16
C LEU A 46 17.96 -16.46 8.10
N TYR A 47 18.83 -15.52 7.77
CA TYR A 47 18.59 -14.53 6.72
C TYR A 47 18.40 -15.19 5.35
N THR A 48 19.24 -16.15 4.98
CA THR A 48 19.12 -16.90 3.71
C THR A 48 17.81 -17.68 3.64
N LYS A 49 17.48 -18.44 4.69
CA LYS A 49 16.24 -19.23 4.77
C LYS A 49 15.00 -18.34 4.71
N ARG A 50 15.02 -17.19 5.40
CA ARG A 50 13.95 -16.18 5.32
C ARG A 50 13.80 -15.62 3.91
N ARG A 51 14.90 -15.31 3.23
CA ARG A 51 14.86 -14.82 1.84
C ARG A 51 14.25 -15.83 0.89
N GLN A 52 14.70 -17.09 0.94
CA GLN A 52 14.13 -18.17 0.13
C GLN A 52 12.61 -18.30 0.38
N GLY A 53 12.20 -18.33 1.65
CA GLY A 53 10.79 -18.38 2.02
C GLY A 53 9.96 -17.16 1.60
N ILE A 54 10.58 -16.01 1.32
CA ILE A 54 9.92 -14.84 0.71
C ILE A 54 9.86 -15.00 -0.81
N GLU A 55 10.96 -15.38 -1.46
CA GLU A 55 11.07 -15.57 -2.92
C GLU A 55 10.04 -16.57 -3.45
N GLU A 56 9.80 -17.66 -2.71
CA GLU A 56 8.81 -18.70 -3.04
C GLU A 56 7.35 -18.22 -2.95
N GLN A 57 7.08 -17.06 -2.33
CA GLN A 57 5.72 -16.59 -2.16
C GLN A 57 5.12 -16.09 -3.48
N ARG A 58 4.07 -16.78 -3.97
CA ARG A 58 3.35 -16.47 -5.22
C ARG A 58 2.71 -15.08 -5.32
N TRP A 59 2.70 -14.30 -4.24
CA TRP A 59 1.98 -13.02 -4.17
C TRP A 59 2.91 -11.81 -4.02
N GLN A 60 4.06 -11.97 -3.37
CA GLN A 60 5.06 -10.90 -3.20
C GLN A 60 6.50 -11.29 -3.58
N GLY A 61 6.82 -12.59 -3.64
CA GLY A 61 8.19 -13.08 -3.72
C GLY A 61 8.96 -12.53 -4.90
N LYS A 62 8.38 -12.61 -6.11
CA LYS A 62 8.99 -12.04 -7.32
C LYS A 62 9.33 -10.55 -7.17
N LEU A 63 8.42 -9.75 -6.61
CA LEU A 63 8.60 -8.29 -6.49
C LEU A 63 9.71 -7.93 -5.49
N VAL A 64 9.84 -8.70 -4.42
CA VAL A 64 10.91 -8.52 -3.42
C VAL A 64 12.25 -9.04 -3.96
N ALA A 65 12.24 -10.20 -4.62
CA ALA A 65 13.40 -10.82 -5.25
C ALA A 65 14.05 -9.90 -6.28
N ASN A 66 13.25 -9.34 -7.19
CA ASN A 66 13.73 -8.41 -8.22
C ASN A 66 14.50 -7.24 -7.60
N ARG A 67 13.99 -6.66 -6.50
CA ARG A 67 14.65 -5.57 -5.77
C ARG A 67 15.96 -6.02 -5.11
N TRP A 68 16.04 -7.25 -4.64
CA TRP A 68 17.28 -7.78 -4.09
C TRP A 68 18.34 -8.05 -5.15
N GLN A 69 17.93 -8.51 -6.33
CA GLN A 69 18.79 -8.85 -7.47
C GLN A 69 19.15 -7.63 -8.34
N ASP A 70 18.54 -6.48 -8.10
CA ASP A 70 18.81 -5.25 -8.85
C ASP A 70 20.14 -4.61 -8.39
N ASP A 71 21.17 -4.79 -9.21
CA ASP A 71 22.53 -4.29 -9.00
C ASP A 71 22.63 -2.77 -9.17
N GLN A 72 21.75 -2.21 -9.99
CA GLN A 72 21.71 -0.78 -10.32
C GLN A 72 20.99 0.02 -9.25
N LEU A 73 20.15 -0.61 -8.45
CA LEU A 73 19.48 0.00 -7.31
C LEU A 73 20.48 0.44 -6.25
N ASP A 74 20.52 1.74 -5.94
CA ASP A 74 21.38 2.25 -4.90
C ASP A 74 20.85 1.82 -3.53
N ARG A 75 21.66 1.06 -2.77
CA ARG A 75 21.22 0.48 -1.48
C ARG A 75 20.93 1.54 -0.41
N SER A 76 21.49 2.76 -0.51
CA SER A 76 21.20 3.86 0.43
C SER A 76 19.75 4.35 0.35
N CYS A 77 19.01 4.06 -0.73
CA CYS A 77 17.61 4.47 -0.82
C CYS A 77 16.70 3.85 0.27
N PHE A 78 17.14 2.76 0.92
CA PHE A 78 16.41 2.10 2.00
C PHE A 78 16.95 2.41 3.39
N SER A 79 18.17 2.94 3.53
CA SER A 79 18.71 3.30 4.85
C SER A 79 17.87 4.42 5.51
N LEU A 80 17.25 5.25 4.67
CA LEU A 80 16.25 6.26 5.04
C LEU A 80 15.11 5.77 5.93
N LEU A 81 14.69 4.51 5.82
CA LEU A 81 13.68 3.94 6.72
C LEU A 81 14.18 3.84 8.16
N CYS A 82 15.47 3.55 8.35
CA CYS A 82 16.10 3.46 9.67
C CYS A 82 16.57 4.81 10.20
N GLU A 83 16.94 5.73 9.31
CA GLU A 83 17.53 7.01 9.69
C GLU A 83 16.46 8.06 10.05
N TRP A 84 15.19 7.87 9.69
CA TRP A 84 14.12 8.82 9.97
C TRP A 84 13.62 8.76 11.43
N ARG A 85 14.47 9.19 12.36
CA ARG A 85 14.20 9.15 13.82
C ARG A 85 12.94 9.89 14.27
N THR A 86 12.55 10.93 13.55
CA THR A 86 11.36 11.75 13.85
C THR A 86 10.10 11.27 13.12
N ALA A 87 10.16 10.16 12.37
CA ALA A 87 8.99 9.62 11.69
C ALA A 87 7.94 9.18 12.72
N PRO A 88 6.66 9.58 12.53
CA PRO A 88 5.60 9.01 13.34
C PRO A 88 5.53 7.49 13.16
N THR A 89 5.32 6.74 14.24
CA THR A 89 5.27 5.26 14.21
C THR A 89 4.26 4.73 13.21
N TYR A 90 3.10 5.39 13.07
CA TYR A 90 2.09 5.00 12.08
C TYR A 90 2.58 5.14 10.63
N THR A 91 3.49 6.07 10.36
CA THR A 91 4.12 6.25 9.04
C THR A 91 5.07 5.10 8.77
N ILE A 92 5.93 4.75 9.73
CA ILE A 92 6.86 3.60 9.59
C ILE A 92 6.08 2.30 9.38
N ALA A 93 5.06 2.02 10.21
CA ALA A 93 4.22 0.83 10.04
C ALA A 93 3.49 0.81 8.68
N ALA A 94 3.00 1.97 8.21
CA ALA A 94 2.39 2.07 6.89
C ALA A 94 3.40 1.78 5.77
N LEU A 95 4.65 2.21 5.92
CA LEU A 95 5.71 1.91 4.97
C LEU A 95 6.05 0.43 4.97
N GLU A 96 6.25 -0.17 6.13
CA GLU A 96 6.52 -1.60 6.26
C GLU A 96 5.43 -2.41 5.56
N GLU A 97 4.16 -2.07 5.74
CA GLU A 97 3.07 -2.74 5.04
C GLU A 97 3.08 -2.54 3.52
N LEU A 98 3.58 -1.40 3.02
CA LEU A 98 3.78 -1.22 1.58
C LEU A 98 4.91 -2.10 1.06
N TYR A 99 6.04 -2.17 1.78
CA TYR A 99 7.20 -2.97 1.40
C TYR A 99 6.91 -4.48 1.49
N GLN A 100 6.21 -4.90 2.54
CA GLN A 100 5.75 -6.27 2.78
C GLN A 100 4.44 -6.58 2.03
N GLN A 101 3.94 -5.66 1.22
CA GLN A 101 2.72 -5.80 0.41
C GLN A 101 1.45 -6.21 1.19
N LEU A 102 1.38 -5.90 2.48
CA LEU A 102 0.33 -6.33 3.40
C LEU A 102 -0.99 -5.54 3.26
N LEU A 103 -1.06 -4.60 2.32
CA LEU A 103 -2.30 -3.88 2.07
C LEU A 103 -3.44 -4.86 1.68
N PRO A 104 -4.69 -4.57 2.08
CA PRO A 104 -5.87 -5.39 1.81
C PRO A 104 -6.30 -5.28 0.34
N THR A 105 -5.41 -5.74 -0.53
CA THR A 105 -5.61 -5.93 -1.95
C THR A 105 -6.27 -7.28 -2.19
N LYS A 106 -6.90 -7.47 -3.36
CA LYS A 106 -7.44 -8.79 -3.71
C LYS A 106 -6.34 -9.86 -3.79
N VAL A 107 -5.14 -9.54 -4.29
CA VAL A 107 -4.02 -10.48 -4.30
C VAL A 107 -3.64 -10.91 -2.88
N TYR A 108 -3.52 -9.96 -1.95
CA TYR A 108 -3.23 -10.26 -0.54
C TYR A 108 -4.34 -11.12 0.10
N SER A 109 -5.60 -10.72 -0.08
CA SER A 109 -6.75 -11.38 0.55
C SER A 109 -6.94 -12.82 0.06
N THR A 110 -6.76 -13.05 -1.24
CA THR A 110 -6.90 -14.38 -1.85
C THR A 110 -5.68 -15.26 -1.60
N ARG A 111 -4.45 -14.73 -1.71
CA ARG A 111 -3.22 -15.55 -1.70
C ARG A 111 -2.53 -15.67 -0.34
N LYS A 112 -2.53 -14.61 0.48
CA LYS A 112 -1.83 -14.59 1.78
C LYS A 112 -2.79 -14.81 2.95
N ALA A 113 -3.83 -13.97 3.04
CA ALA A 113 -4.78 -14.04 4.15
C ALA A 113 -5.74 -15.23 4.02
N LYS A 114 -5.99 -15.70 2.78
CA LYS A 114 -6.97 -16.76 2.47
C LYS A 114 -8.37 -16.46 3.05
N THR A 115 -8.70 -15.18 3.19
CA THR A 115 -9.97 -14.70 3.76
C THR A 115 -11.05 -14.52 2.71
N SER A 116 -10.69 -14.55 1.42
CA SER A 116 -11.61 -14.48 0.29
C SER A 116 -11.79 -15.85 -0.34
N GLY A 117 -13.03 -16.30 -0.48
CA GLY A 117 -13.38 -17.46 -1.32
C GLY A 117 -13.42 -17.14 -2.82
N ASP A 118 -13.27 -15.86 -3.18
CA ASP A 118 -13.19 -15.39 -4.57
C ASP A 118 -11.75 -15.43 -5.09
N SER A 119 -11.55 -16.14 -6.21
CA SER A 119 -10.28 -16.23 -6.93
C SER A 119 -10.02 -15.03 -7.84
N ASP A 120 -10.99 -14.14 -8.04
CA ASP A 120 -10.84 -12.97 -8.89
C ASP A 120 -9.95 -11.90 -8.24
N VAL A 121 -8.70 -11.87 -8.68
CA VAL A 121 -7.70 -10.89 -8.27
C VAL A 121 -7.73 -9.60 -9.08
N ARG A 122 -8.67 -9.37 -10.02
CA ARG A 122 -8.70 -8.14 -10.84
C ARG A 122 -8.89 -6.87 -10.01
N CYS A 123 -8.19 -5.80 -10.38
CA CYS A 123 -8.29 -4.50 -9.72
C CYS A 123 -9.73 -3.99 -9.63
N ARG A 124 -10.17 -3.66 -8.41
CA ARG A 124 -11.51 -3.11 -8.14
C ARG A 124 -11.73 -1.72 -8.74
N LEU A 125 -10.65 -0.98 -8.95
CA LEU A 125 -10.71 0.42 -9.41
C LEU A 125 -10.76 0.52 -10.94
N CYS A 126 -9.85 -0.16 -11.64
CA CYS A 126 -9.74 -0.04 -13.08
C CYS A 126 -10.23 -1.27 -13.85
N GLY A 127 -10.51 -2.39 -13.16
CA GLY A 127 -10.86 -3.67 -13.80
C GLY A 127 -9.72 -4.36 -14.55
N LYS A 128 -8.51 -3.76 -14.59
CA LYS A 128 -7.36 -4.24 -15.37
C LYS A 128 -6.27 -4.77 -14.44
N GLY A 129 -5.57 -5.82 -14.88
CA GLY A 129 -4.47 -6.43 -14.13
C GLY A 129 -4.88 -7.01 -12.77
N GLN A 130 -3.92 -7.64 -12.09
CA GLN A 130 -4.13 -8.12 -10.71
C GLN A 130 -3.98 -6.96 -9.72
N GLU A 131 -4.88 -6.89 -8.73
CA GLU A 131 -4.84 -5.90 -7.65
C GLU A 131 -3.74 -6.26 -6.66
N SER A 132 -2.54 -5.77 -6.92
CA SER A 132 -1.39 -5.80 -6.01
C SER A 132 -1.03 -4.38 -5.57
N VAL A 133 -0.16 -4.25 -4.55
CA VAL A 133 0.40 -2.95 -4.16
C VAL A 133 1.10 -2.28 -5.34
N ALA A 134 1.88 -3.05 -6.11
CA ALA A 134 2.55 -2.55 -7.32
C ALA A 134 1.56 -1.98 -8.34
N HIS A 135 0.45 -2.70 -8.61
CA HIS A 135 -0.57 -2.21 -9.52
C HIS A 135 -1.25 -0.95 -8.97
N VAL A 136 -1.70 -0.94 -7.71
CA VAL A 136 -2.40 0.22 -7.12
C VAL A 136 -1.52 1.46 -7.04
N LEU A 137 -0.22 1.30 -6.79
CA LEU A 137 0.69 2.44 -6.67
C LEU A 137 1.25 2.93 -8.01
N ALA A 138 1.51 2.05 -8.98
CA ALA A 138 2.23 2.41 -10.21
C ALA A 138 1.52 2.02 -11.52
N GLY A 139 0.55 1.09 -11.50
CA GLY A 139 -0.06 0.53 -12.72
C GLY A 139 -1.56 0.80 -12.95
N CYS A 140 -2.28 1.26 -11.93
CA CYS A 140 -3.71 1.46 -12.00
C CYS A 140 -4.08 2.71 -12.82
N SER A 141 -4.68 2.49 -14.00
CA SER A 141 -5.08 3.59 -14.90
C SER A 141 -6.12 4.52 -14.28
N ALA A 142 -6.94 4.03 -13.35
CA ALA A 142 -7.93 4.85 -12.63
C ALA A 142 -7.28 5.87 -11.69
N LEU A 143 -6.03 5.64 -11.26
CA LEU A 143 -5.29 6.52 -10.34
C LEU A 143 -4.21 7.37 -11.03
N ALA A 144 -3.95 7.11 -12.32
CA ALA A 144 -2.87 7.73 -13.08
C ALA A 144 -3.04 9.26 -13.22
N GLN A 145 -4.26 9.74 -13.45
CA GLN A 145 -4.52 11.17 -13.69
C GLN A 145 -4.69 11.99 -12.40
N THR A 146 -4.74 11.35 -11.23
CA THR A 146 -5.02 12.02 -9.95
C THR A 146 -3.87 11.85 -8.96
N ALA A 147 -3.84 10.72 -8.25
CA ALA A 147 -2.89 10.44 -7.19
C ALA A 147 -1.45 10.35 -7.72
N TYR A 148 -1.26 9.85 -8.95
CA TYR A 148 0.08 9.69 -9.51
C TYR A 148 0.67 11.05 -9.87
N LEU A 149 -0.08 11.90 -10.58
CA LEU A 149 0.33 13.26 -10.93
C LEU A 149 0.61 14.12 -9.67
N THR A 150 -0.21 13.97 -8.64
CA THR A 150 0.00 14.69 -7.36
C THR A 150 1.33 14.30 -6.70
N ARG A 151 1.64 13.00 -6.63
CA ARG A 151 2.92 12.52 -6.06
C ARG A 151 4.11 12.89 -6.92
N HIS A 152 3.94 12.81 -8.24
CA HIS A 152 4.91 13.21 -9.23
C HIS A 152 5.33 14.67 -9.03
N ASN A 153 4.38 15.60 -9.08
CA ASN A 153 4.66 17.04 -8.94
C ASN A 153 5.19 17.37 -7.55
N ALA A 154 4.66 16.73 -6.50
CA ALA A 154 5.12 16.94 -5.14
C ALA A 154 6.58 16.50 -4.91
N ALA A 155 7.02 15.42 -5.56
CA ALA A 155 8.42 15.00 -5.50
C ALA A 155 9.30 15.83 -6.44
N PHE A 156 8.82 16.15 -7.64
CA PHE A 156 9.60 16.91 -8.62
C PHE A 156 9.94 18.32 -8.11
N LYS A 157 8.97 19.02 -7.50
CA LYS A 157 9.16 20.40 -7.02
C LYS A 157 10.30 20.57 -6.02
N ILE A 158 10.64 19.53 -5.26
CA ILE A 158 11.74 19.58 -4.28
C ILE A 158 13.07 19.83 -4.98
N LEU A 159 13.37 19.05 -6.04
CA LEU A 159 14.57 19.28 -6.84
C LEU A 159 14.48 20.60 -7.60
N PHE A 160 13.30 20.94 -8.11
CA PHE A 160 13.14 22.17 -8.87
C PHE A 160 13.46 23.41 -8.03
N PHE A 161 12.97 23.51 -6.78
CA PHE A 161 13.31 24.64 -5.90
C PHE A 161 14.79 24.69 -5.53
N GLU A 162 15.45 23.54 -5.36
CA GLU A 162 16.90 23.48 -5.12
C GLU A 162 17.67 24.03 -6.31
N LEU A 163 17.28 23.66 -7.53
CA LEU A 163 17.87 24.21 -8.76
C LEU A 163 17.60 25.71 -8.92
N LEU A 164 16.39 26.18 -8.59
CA LEU A 164 16.10 27.62 -8.61
C LEU A 164 17.02 28.39 -7.66
N ARG A 165 17.30 27.86 -6.47
CA ARG A 165 18.22 28.49 -5.51
C ARG A 165 19.65 28.51 -6.06
N ASP A 166 20.10 27.41 -6.64
CA ASP A 166 21.46 27.28 -7.17
C ASP A 166 21.73 28.22 -8.35
N HIS A 167 20.70 28.55 -9.13
CA HIS A 167 20.76 29.55 -10.19
C HIS A 167 20.44 30.98 -9.71
N GLY A 168 20.26 31.22 -8.40
CA GLY A 168 19.98 32.55 -7.84
C GLY A 168 18.60 33.10 -8.19
N LEU A 169 17.66 32.26 -8.62
CA LEU A 169 16.28 32.66 -8.96
C LEU A 169 15.37 32.74 -7.73
N VAL A 170 15.75 32.09 -6.64
CA VAL A 170 15.10 32.20 -5.32
C VAL A 170 16.16 32.21 -4.22
N ASN A 171 15.88 32.89 -3.11
CA ASN A 171 16.81 32.97 -1.98
C ASN A 171 16.69 31.79 -1.01
N THR A 172 15.52 31.15 -0.96
CA THR A 172 15.21 30.10 0.01
C THR A 172 14.44 28.95 -0.62
N VAL A 173 14.77 27.72 -0.24
CA VAL A 173 14.02 26.53 -0.63
C VAL A 173 12.91 26.28 0.40
N PRO A 174 11.64 26.20 -0.01
CA PRO A 174 10.55 25.82 0.89
C PRO A 174 10.79 24.42 1.48
N PRO A 175 10.44 24.17 2.75
CA PRO A 175 10.50 22.83 3.32
C PRO A 175 9.75 21.80 2.46
N TRP A 176 10.22 20.55 2.42
CA TRP A 176 9.66 19.51 1.55
C TRP A 176 8.16 19.24 1.78
N TYR A 177 7.67 19.47 3.00
CA TYR A 177 6.24 19.35 3.34
C TYR A 177 5.40 20.55 2.90
N SER A 178 6.02 21.68 2.51
CA SER A 178 5.35 22.92 2.16
C SER A 178 4.29 22.75 1.06
N PRO A 179 3.13 23.44 1.17
CA PRO A 179 2.11 23.45 0.11
C PRO A 179 2.52 24.28 -1.11
N THR A 180 3.55 25.14 -1.01
CA THR A 180 4.01 26.04 -2.08
C THR A 180 4.19 25.31 -3.40
N GLN A 181 3.61 25.87 -4.46
CA GLN A 181 3.76 25.39 -5.84
C GLN A 181 4.76 26.29 -6.58
N PRO A 182 5.59 25.71 -7.46
CA PRO A 182 6.42 26.50 -8.35
C PRO A 182 5.56 27.39 -9.28
N LYS A 183 6.04 28.59 -9.57
CA LYS A 183 5.47 29.45 -10.61
C LYS A 183 5.80 28.86 -12.00
N PRO A 184 4.97 29.10 -13.02
CA PRO A 184 5.27 28.61 -14.38
C PRO A 184 6.62 29.10 -14.91
N ILE A 185 7.02 30.34 -14.58
CA ILE A 185 8.27 30.96 -15.06
C ILE A 185 8.96 31.68 -13.90
N TYR A 186 10.29 31.55 -13.85
CA TYR A 186 11.20 32.32 -13.01
C TYR A 186 12.25 32.96 -13.90
N GLU A 187 12.26 34.29 -13.97
CA GLU A 187 13.15 35.06 -14.82
C GLU A 187 14.24 35.74 -13.98
N GLY A 188 15.50 35.48 -14.31
CA GLY A 188 16.64 36.26 -13.88
C GLY A 188 17.36 36.85 -15.10
N GLU A 189 18.42 37.62 -14.87
CA GLU A 189 19.16 38.31 -15.93
C GLU A 189 19.76 37.33 -16.96
N LYS A 190 20.38 36.24 -16.47
CA LYS A 190 21.10 35.26 -17.30
C LYS A 190 20.45 33.88 -17.32
N VAL A 191 19.52 33.59 -16.42
CA VAL A 191 18.90 32.27 -16.30
C VAL A 191 17.38 32.42 -16.28
N THR A 192 16.69 31.55 -16.99
CA THR A 192 15.23 31.44 -16.94
C THR A 192 14.83 30.00 -16.70
N ALA A 193 14.01 29.77 -15.68
CA ALA A 193 13.49 28.44 -15.36
C ALA A 193 11.98 28.37 -15.59
N TYR A 194 11.53 27.23 -16.09
CA TYR A 194 10.16 26.95 -16.48
C TYR A 194 9.68 25.69 -15.79
N TRP A 195 8.50 25.77 -15.17
CA TRP A 195 7.80 24.64 -14.55
C TRP A 195 6.55 24.31 -15.36
N ASP A 196 6.50 23.11 -15.94
CA ASP A 196 5.37 22.63 -16.71
C ASP A 196 4.87 23.67 -17.74
N VAL A 197 5.79 24.21 -18.53
CA VAL A 197 5.50 25.17 -19.61
C VAL A 197 5.81 24.50 -20.95
N PRO A 198 4.86 24.50 -21.91
CA PRO A 198 5.08 23.91 -23.21
C PRO A 198 6.09 24.73 -24.02
N VAL A 199 6.87 24.03 -24.84
CA VAL A 199 7.69 24.64 -25.88
C VAL A 199 6.88 24.69 -27.16
N PHE A 200 6.70 25.88 -27.73
CA PHE A 200 6.11 25.99 -29.05
C PHE A 200 7.21 25.77 -30.08
N ALA A 201 6.99 24.79 -30.96
CA ALA A 201 7.92 24.42 -31.99
C ALA A 201 7.56 25.13 -33.28
N ASP A 202 8.54 25.72 -33.95
CA ASP A 202 8.32 26.46 -35.19
C ASP A 202 8.63 25.61 -36.43
N GLN A 203 9.48 24.59 -36.28
CA GLN A 203 10.09 23.88 -37.42
C GLN A 203 9.93 22.35 -37.38
N THR A 204 9.66 21.77 -36.21
CA THR A 204 9.57 20.31 -36.01
C THR A 204 8.21 19.93 -35.44
N GLU A 205 7.61 18.83 -35.89
CA GLU A 205 6.43 18.27 -35.21
C GLU A 205 6.85 17.72 -33.83
N VAL A 206 6.60 18.49 -32.78
CA VAL A 206 6.88 18.09 -31.40
C VAL A 206 5.59 17.69 -30.69
N ARG A 207 5.23 16.40 -30.77
CA ARG A 207 4.03 15.87 -30.09
C ARG A 207 4.14 15.95 -28.56
N ALA A 208 5.33 15.75 -28.03
CA ALA A 208 5.64 15.84 -26.61
C ALA A 208 6.42 17.13 -26.33
N ASN A 209 5.71 18.25 -26.30
CA ASN A 209 6.31 19.58 -26.16
C ASN A 209 6.29 20.15 -24.74
N ARG A 210 5.69 19.43 -23.80
CA ARG A 210 5.57 19.79 -22.39
C ARG A 210 6.39 18.81 -21.57
N ILE A 211 7.45 19.33 -20.95
CA ILE A 211 8.36 18.63 -20.06
C ILE A 211 8.24 19.24 -18.66
N ASP A 212 8.49 18.45 -17.62
CA ASP A 212 8.17 18.87 -16.25
C ASP A 212 8.94 20.12 -15.82
N GLY A 213 10.21 20.22 -16.17
CA GLY A 213 11.01 21.42 -15.95
C GLY A 213 12.02 21.69 -17.07
N ARG A 214 12.29 22.97 -17.30
CA ARG A 214 13.32 23.44 -18.23
C ARG A 214 14.07 24.62 -17.63
N ILE A 215 15.39 24.62 -17.71
CA ILE A 215 16.24 25.74 -17.28
C ILE A 215 17.09 26.17 -18.47
N VAL A 216 17.00 27.44 -18.85
CA VAL A 216 17.81 28.06 -19.90
C VAL A 216 18.84 28.94 -19.19
N ASP A 217 20.10 28.55 -19.24
CA ASP A 217 21.22 29.30 -18.69
C ASP A 217 22.04 29.91 -19.85
N LYS A 218 21.88 31.23 -20.03
CA LYS A 218 22.55 31.97 -21.10
C LYS A 218 24.04 32.17 -20.82
N ALA A 219 24.44 32.19 -19.54
CA ALA A 219 25.84 32.36 -19.17
C ALA A 219 26.66 31.12 -19.51
N ARG A 220 26.11 29.94 -19.20
CA ARG A 220 26.75 28.64 -19.49
C ARG A 220 26.45 28.12 -20.90
N LYS A 221 25.55 28.78 -21.64
CA LYS A 221 24.99 28.32 -22.92
C LYS A 221 24.44 26.89 -22.81
N THR A 222 23.60 26.65 -21.80
CA THR A 222 22.99 25.33 -21.58
C THR A 222 21.47 25.43 -21.46
N VAL A 223 20.76 24.46 -22.06
CA VAL A 223 19.34 24.21 -21.80
C VAL A 223 19.22 22.85 -21.12
N THR A 224 18.83 22.86 -19.85
CA THR A 224 18.62 21.65 -19.06
C THR A 224 17.14 21.30 -19.04
N LEU A 225 16.81 20.08 -19.45
CA LEU A 225 15.49 19.50 -19.44
C LEU A 225 15.38 18.48 -18.30
N LEU A 226 14.29 18.53 -17.56
CA LEU A 226 14.05 17.68 -16.40
C LEU A 226 12.70 16.99 -16.60
N GLU A 227 12.72 15.66 -16.69
CA GLU A 227 11.52 14.85 -16.75
C GLU A 227 11.52 13.91 -15.54
N MET A 228 10.45 13.86 -14.77
CA MET A 228 10.32 12.96 -13.64
C MET A 228 9.37 11.80 -13.96
N SER A 229 9.60 10.66 -13.32
CA SER A 229 8.67 9.53 -13.36
C SER A 229 8.72 8.73 -12.08
N CYS A 230 7.59 8.11 -11.75
CA CYS A 230 7.42 7.29 -10.56
C CYS A 230 6.92 5.88 -10.90
N PRO A 231 7.74 5.04 -11.57
CA PRO A 231 7.34 3.69 -11.92
C PRO A 231 7.43 2.73 -10.73
N TRP A 232 7.04 1.47 -10.96
CA TRP A 232 7.50 0.38 -10.12
C TRP A 232 9.00 0.12 -10.36
N VAL A 233 9.70 -0.44 -9.37
CA VAL A 233 11.15 -0.62 -9.37
C VAL A 233 11.66 -1.38 -10.61
N ASP A 234 10.93 -2.39 -11.07
CA ASP A 234 11.30 -3.21 -12.24
C ASP A 234 11.16 -2.47 -13.59
N ASN A 235 10.40 -1.37 -13.61
CA ASN A 235 10.09 -0.65 -14.85
C ASN A 235 10.93 0.61 -15.03
N ARG A 236 11.97 0.82 -14.21
CA ARG A 236 12.76 2.06 -14.24
C ARG A 236 13.49 2.24 -15.57
N ASP A 237 14.19 1.21 -16.02
CA ASP A 237 15.04 1.30 -17.21
C ASP A 237 14.20 1.46 -18.48
N HIS A 238 13.14 0.66 -18.59
CA HIS A 238 12.15 0.83 -19.66
C HIS A 238 11.54 2.24 -19.67
N LYS A 239 11.26 2.82 -18.49
CA LYS A 239 10.76 4.20 -18.42
C LYS A 239 11.81 5.23 -18.78
N ASP A 240 13.08 4.99 -18.48
CA ASP A 240 14.14 5.88 -18.89
C ASP A 240 14.26 5.94 -20.42
N GLU A 241 14.36 4.78 -21.07
CA GLU A 241 14.41 4.64 -22.54
C GLU A 241 13.18 5.27 -23.22
N GLU A 242 11.97 4.98 -22.71
CA GLU A 242 10.72 5.57 -23.20
C GLU A 242 10.80 7.10 -23.21
N LYS A 243 11.32 7.72 -22.15
CA LYS A 243 11.38 9.17 -22.00
C LYS A 243 12.49 9.81 -22.84
N ILE A 244 13.63 9.13 -23.01
CA ILE A 244 14.69 9.57 -23.92
C ILE A 244 14.12 9.69 -25.35
N MET A 245 13.37 8.68 -25.79
CA MET A 245 12.77 8.65 -27.13
C MET A 245 11.60 9.63 -27.27
N LYS A 246 10.71 9.69 -26.26
CA LYS A 246 9.55 10.60 -26.25
C LYS A 246 9.95 12.06 -26.51
N TYR A 247 11.03 12.53 -25.89
CA TYR A 247 11.48 13.92 -25.98
C TYR A 247 12.62 14.16 -26.97
N ALA A 248 13.01 13.16 -27.78
CA ALA A 248 14.01 13.35 -28.82
C ALA A 248 13.66 14.48 -29.82
N PRO A 249 12.40 14.60 -30.32
CA PRO A 249 12.02 15.72 -31.19
C PRO A 249 12.10 17.08 -30.48
N LEU A 250 11.74 17.15 -29.20
CA LEU A 250 11.83 18.37 -28.41
C LEU A 250 13.28 18.83 -28.23
N ARG A 251 14.20 17.90 -27.98
CA ARG A 251 15.64 18.19 -27.89
C ARG A 251 16.18 18.75 -29.21
N LEU A 252 15.76 18.18 -30.34
CA LEU A 252 16.16 18.66 -31.66
C LEU A 252 15.64 20.09 -31.91
N GLU A 253 14.37 20.35 -31.59
CA GLU A 253 13.78 21.68 -31.72
C GLU A 253 14.53 22.72 -30.88
N LEU A 254 14.82 22.41 -29.61
CA LEU A 254 15.57 23.31 -28.73
C LEU A 254 17.01 23.54 -29.20
N LYS A 255 17.64 22.54 -29.83
CA LYS A 255 18.97 22.71 -30.44
C LYS A 255 18.96 23.73 -31.58
N ARG A 256 17.84 23.84 -32.31
CA ARG A 256 17.64 24.84 -33.37
C ARG A 256 17.29 26.21 -32.81
N GLN A 257 16.41 26.28 -31.81
CA GLN A 257 16.02 27.54 -31.16
C GLN A 257 17.18 28.19 -30.39
N TYR A 258 18.13 27.40 -29.89
CA TYR A 258 19.31 27.88 -29.15
C TYR A 258 20.61 27.44 -29.82
N PRO A 259 21.00 28.04 -30.97
CA PRO A 259 22.25 27.71 -31.64
C PRO A 259 23.46 27.92 -30.72
N GLY A 260 24.37 26.94 -30.70
CA GLY A 260 25.56 26.97 -29.85
C GLY A 260 25.32 26.64 -28.37
N PHE A 261 24.08 26.35 -27.94
CA PHE A 261 23.81 25.86 -26.59
C PHE A 261 23.96 24.33 -26.52
N ASN A 262 24.34 23.83 -25.36
CA ASN A 262 24.27 22.40 -25.05
C ASN A 262 22.87 22.06 -24.50
N ILE A 263 22.23 21.04 -25.06
CA ILE A 263 20.89 20.60 -24.65
C ILE A 263 21.03 19.30 -23.86
N ILE A 264 20.75 19.32 -22.57
CA ILE A 264 20.94 18.19 -21.66
C ILE A 264 19.58 17.78 -21.10
N GLN A 265 19.25 16.48 -21.13
CA GLN A 265 18.04 15.94 -20.52
C GLN A 265 18.40 15.04 -19.35
N TYR A 266 17.79 15.29 -18.20
CA TYR A 266 17.86 14.44 -17.02
C TYR A 266 16.49 13.79 -16.77
N ASN A 267 16.46 12.47 -16.83
CA ASN A 267 15.31 11.67 -16.45
C ASN A 267 15.42 11.29 -14.96
N ILE A 268 14.55 11.87 -14.15
CA ILE A 268 14.50 11.69 -12.71
C ILE A 268 13.56 10.52 -12.38
N ILE A 269 14.08 9.30 -12.48
CA ILE A 269 13.31 8.06 -12.29
C ILE A 269 13.44 7.54 -10.85
N ILE A 270 12.43 7.80 -10.01
CA ILE A 270 12.40 7.30 -8.62
C ILE A 270 11.19 6.39 -8.47
N ASP A 271 11.37 5.15 -8.02
CA ASP A 271 10.26 4.21 -7.85
C ASP A 271 9.21 4.70 -6.82
N VAL A 272 7.99 4.16 -6.90
CA VAL A 272 6.87 4.58 -6.02
C VAL A 272 7.12 4.33 -4.53
N LEU A 273 7.99 3.37 -4.20
CA LEU A 273 8.45 3.12 -2.84
C LEU A 273 9.75 3.87 -2.51
N GLY A 274 10.32 4.61 -3.46
CA GLY A 274 11.42 5.55 -3.23
C GLY A 274 12.82 5.04 -3.58
N GLY A 275 12.94 3.84 -4.16
CA GLY A 275 14.21 3.38 -4.71
C GLY A 275 14.58 4.06 -6.02
N TYR A 276 15.88 4.17 -6.27
CA TYR A 276 16.45 4.85 -7.44
C TYR A 276 17.78 4.20 -7.84
N SER A 277 18.19 4.40 -9.08
CA SER A 277 19.46 3.86 -9.58
C SER A 277 20.68 4.62 -9.06
N LYS A 278 21.83 3.96 -9.06
CA LYS A 278 23.15 4.56 -8.81
C LYS A 278 23.41 5.71 -9.79
N ASP A 279 22.99 5.56 -11.04
CA ASP A 279 23.16 6.61 -12.05
C ASP A 279 22.29 7.82 -11.77
N LEU A 280 21.04 7.64 -11.32
CA LEU A 280 20.24 8.79 -10.89
C LEU A 280 20.92 9.56 -9.75
N LYS A 281 21.54 8.85 -8.80
CA LYS A 281 22.27 9.49 -7.70
C LYS A 281 23.44 10.33 -8.22
N LYS A 282 24.16 9.86 -9.24
CA LYS A 282 25.22 10.65 -9.93
C LYS A 282 24.61 11.86 -10.63
N SER A 283 23.54 11.69 -11.40
CA SER A 283 22.87 12.79 -12.11
C SER A 283 22.34 13.87 -11.15
N VAL A 284 21.74 13.49 -10.02
CA VAL A 284 21.28 14.46 -9.01
C VAL A 284 22.47 15.17 -8.37
N ARG A 285 23.59 14.48 -8.14
CA ARG A 285 24.83 15.10 -7.65
C ARG A 285 25.40 16.12 -8.63
N GLU A 286 25.37 15.84 -9.93
CA GLU A 286 25.78 16.81 -10.96
C GLU A 286 24.88 18.05 -10.95
N LEU A 287 23.57 17.86 -10.71
CA LEU A 287 22.57 18.93 -10.73
C LEU A 287 22.65 19.88 -9.53
N VAL A 288 22.79 19.36 -8.29
CA VAL A 288 22.68 20.18 -7.05
C VAL A 288 23.91 20.10 -6.13
N GLY A 289 24.97 19.41 -6.56
CA GLY A 289 26.17 19.19 -5.76
C GLY A 289 26.09 17.98 -4.82
N SER A 290 27.25 17.50 -4.36
CA SER A 290 27.40 16.32 -3.49
C SER A 290 26.70 16.48 -2.15
N GLU A 291 26.93 17.60 -1.46
CA GLU A 291 26.40 17.85 -0.11
C GLU A 291 24.87 17.79 -0.05
N ARG A 292 24.19 18.27 -1.11
CA ARG A 292 22.73 18.40 -1.11
C ARG A 292 22.04 17.23 -1.81
N SER A 293 22.74 16.51 -2.69
CA SER A 293 22.16 15.41 -3.46
C SER A 293 21.44 14.38 -2.58
N THR A 294 22.05 13.98 -1.46
CA THR A 294 21.44 13.08 -0.47
C THR A 294 20.16 13.72 0.09
N ALA A 295 20.25 14.92 0.67
CA ALA A 295 19.10 15.62 1.26
C ALA A 295 17.91 15.80 0.29
N VAL A 296 18.19 16.07 -1.00
CA VAL A 296 17.16 16.16 -2.03
C VAL A 296 16.48 14.82 -2.27
N LEU A 297 17.25 13.74 -2.41
CA LEU A 297 16.72 12.39 -2.57
C LEU A 297 15.92 11.97 -1.34
N GLU A 298 16.39 12.29 -0.13
CA GLU A 298 15.66 12.05 1.11
C GLU A 298 14.34 12.81 1.18
N CYS A 299 14.35 14.10 0.86
CA CYS A 299 13.14 14.94 0.90
C CYS A 299 12.11 14.43 -0.12
N LYS A 300 12.55 14.06 -1.32
CA LYS A 300 11.70 13.42 -2.33
C LYS A 300 11.09 12.12 -1.83
N TRP A 301 11.91 11.30 -1.17
CA TRP A 301 11.47 10.06 -0.56
C TRP A 301 10.42 10.32 0.53
N LYS A 302 10.70 11.19 1.51
CA LYS A 302 9.80 11.58 2.61
C LYS A 302 8.46 12.11 2.06
N LYS A 303 8.50 12.98 1.04
CA LYS A 303 7.30 13.54 0.42
C LYS A 303 6.40 12.49 -0.24
N LYS A 304 7.00 11.49 -0.89
CA LYS A 304 6.24 10.37 -1.47
C LYS A 304 5.55 9.52 -0.40
N LYS A 305 6.13 9.44 0.79
CA LYS A 305 5.62 8.63 1.91
C LYS A 305 4.55 9.35 2.72
N GLU A 306 4.71 10.64 2.99
CA GLU A 306 3.78 11.44 3.80
C GLU A 306 2.39 11.59 3.13
N ARG A 307 2.35 11.63 1.79
CA ARG A 307 1.14 12.00 1.03
C ARG A 307 0.55 10.86 0.21
N SER A 308 0.66 9.61 0.66
CA SER A 308 -0.17 8.52 0.13
C SER A 308 -1.52 8.51 0.86
N PRO A 309 -2.56 9.21 0.37
CA PRO A 309 -3.82 9.39 1.10
C PRO A 309 -4.66 8.11 1.09
N SER A 310 -4.22 7.08 0.36
CA SER A 310 -4.96 5.84 0.12
C SER A 310 -4.90 4.86 1.30
N VAL A 311 -4.16 5.14 2.38
CA VAL A 311 -4.08 4.25 3.55
C VAL A 311 -4.03 5.07 4.86
N LYS A 312 -5.04 5.93 5.10
CA LYS A 312 -5.32 6.37 6.48
C LYS A 312 -5.77 5.13 7.27
N LYS A 313 -4.85 4.53 8.02
CA LYS A 313 -5.17 3.48 8.99
C LYS A 313 -5.82 4.10 10.21
N THR A 314 -7.13 4.08 10.22
CA THR A 314 -7.90 3.98 11.46
C THR A 314 -8.19 2.49 11.68
N ASN A 315 -7.99 2.00 12.91
CA ASN A 315 -8.14 0.58 13.28
C ASN A 315 -9.60 0.08 13.28
N GLY A 316 -10.56 0.93 12.86
CA GLY A 316 -11.96 0.55 12.70
C GLY A 316 -12.41 0.59 11.24
N ASN A 317 -12.94 -0.51 10.72
CA ASN A 317 -13.55 -0.59 9.37
C ASN A 317 -14.58 0.53 9.13
N ARG A 318 -15.32 0.95 10.17
CA ARG A 318 -16.35 2.00 10.09
C ARG A 318 -15.79 3.42 10.01
N ILE A 319 -14.63 3.68 10.62
CA ILE A 319 -13.95 4.98 10.55
C ILE A 319 -13.36 5.16 9.15
N ARG A 320 -12.77 4.10 8.60
CA ARG A 320 -12.23 4.08 7.24
C ARG A 320 -13.31 4.34 6.18
N GLU A 321 -14.46 3.68 6.27
CA GLU A 321 -15.58 3.92 5.35
C GLU A 321 -16.10 5.36 5.42
N ARG A 322 -16.25 5.95 6.61
CA ARG A 322 -16.70 7.35 6.75
C ARG A 322 -15.69 8.38 6.24
N LEU A 323 -14.40 8.12 6.37
CA LEU A 323 -13.34 9.01 5.87
C LEU A 323 -13.21 8.95 4.34
N LEU A 324 -13.57 7.82 3.73
CA LEU A 324 -13.57 7.63 2.26
C LEU A 324 -14.81 8.21 1.57
N LEU A 325 -15.89 8.49 2.30
CA LEU A 325 -17.18 8.95 1.77
C LEU A 325 -17.37 10.49 1.80
N LYS A 326 -16.35 11.27 2.19
CA LYS A 326 -16.43 12.73 2.30
C LYS A 326 -15.59 13.42 1.21
N PRO A 327 -16.03 14.58 0.67
CA PRO A 327 -15.36 15.28 -0.42
C PRO A 327 -14.02 15.92 -0.02
N ASP A 328 -13.25 16.30 -1.04
CA ASP A 328 -11.79 16.55 -1.11
C ASP A 328 -11.17 17.63 -0.18
N SER A 329 -11.95 18.24 0.73
CA SER A 329 -11.51 19.29 1.66
C SER A 329 -11.24 18.79 3.09
N LEU A 330 -10.96 17.51 3.27
CA LEU A 330 -10.72 16.91 4.59
C LEU A 330 -9.35 17.33 5.16
N THR A 331 -9.34 18.34 6.05
CA THR A 331 -8.17 18.75 6.83
C THR A 331 -7.83 17.74 7.94
N VAL A 332 -6.59 17.81 8.45
CA VAL A 332 -6.10 16.90 9.51
C VAL A 332 -6.94 17.00 10.78
N ASP A 333 -7.26 18.22 11.23
CA ASP A 333 -8.08 18.45 12.42
C ASP A 333 -9.50 17.88 12.27
N ARG A 334 -10.08 18.00 11.06
CA ARG A 334 -11.41 17.44 10.77
C ARG A 334 -11.39 15.91 10.75
N ALA A 335 -10.30 15.30 10.29
CA ALA A 335 -10.11 13.85 10.30
C ALA A 335 -9.96 13.30 11.73
N ILE A 336 -9.24 14.03 12.60
CA ILE A 336 -9.09 13.68 14.02
C ILE A 336 -10.44 13.79 14.74
N GLN A 337 -11.18 14.90 14.53
CA GLN A 337 -12.52 15.04 15.14
C GLN A 337 -13.51 13.98 14.66
N LEU A 338 -13.46 13.58 13.39
CA LEU A 338 -14.31 12.51 12.87
C LEU A 338 -13.95 11.14 13.45
N ALA A 339 -12.66 10.87 13.66
CA ALA A 339 -12.21 9.64 14.31
C ALA A 339 -12.72 9.60 15.77
N LEU A 340 -12.54 10.69 16.52
CA LEU A 340 -13.06 10.86 17.87
C LEU A 340 -14.57 10.67 17.93
N GLN A 341 -15.35 11.34 17.06
CA GLN A 341 -16.81 11.21 17.02
C GLN A 341 -17.28 9.78 16.75
N VAL A 342 -16.57 9.03 15.90
CA VAL A 342 -16.92 7.63 15.64
C VAL A 342 -16.55 6.74 16.83
N GLU A 343 -15.41 6.98 17.47
CA GLU A 343 -15.01 6.27 18.68
C GLU A 343 -15.98 6.53 19.84
N THR A 344 -16.34 7.79 20.08
CA THR A 344 -17.35 8.20 21.06
C THR A 344 -18.70 7.54 20.78
N ALA A 345 -19.19 7.60 19.53
CA ALA A 345 -20.44 6.94 19.15
C ALA A 345 -20.39 5.40 19.29
N MET A 346 -19.22 4.78 19.11
CA MET A 346 -19.04 3.35 19.35
C MET A 346 -18.98 3.01 20.83
N LEU A 347 -18.44 3.91 21.66
CA LEU A 347 -18.40 3.78 23.12
C LEU A 347 -19.81 3.94 23.71
N GLU A 348 -20.54 4.96 23.25
CA GLU A 348 -21.94 5.21 23.60
C GLU A 348 -22.85 4.07 23.15
N ALA A 349 -22.66 3.52 21.94
CA ALA A 349 -23.42 2.36 21.48
C ALA A 349 -23.12 1.07 22.27
N ARG A 350 -21.96 0.99 22.94
CA ARG A 350 -21.61 -0.13 23.83
C ARG A 350 -22.21 0.04 25.22
N THR A 351 -22.30 1.27 25.74
CA THR A 351 -22.95 1.56 27.02
C THR A 351 -24.49 1.55 26.91
N LEU A 352 -25.04 1.71 25.71
CA LEU A 352 -26.47 1.61 25.41
C LEU A 352 -26.98 0.18 25.16
N GLN A 353 -26.20 -0.88 25.45
CA GLN A 353 -26.74 -2.25 25.52
C GLN A 353 -27.09 -2.60 26.97
N PRO A 354 -28.34 -2.35 27.43
CA PRO A 354 -28.82 -2.97 28.65
C PRO A 354 -28.99 -4.48 28.41
N SER A 355 -28.55 -5.25 29.40
CA SER A 355 -28.90 -6.65 29.62
C SER A 355 -30.41 -6.87 29.55
N LEU A 356 -30.79 -8.07 29.10
CA LEU A 356 -32.16 -8.55 28.85
C LEU A 356 -33.25 -7.89 29.71
N VAL A 357 -34.18 -7.19 29.07
CA VAL A 357 -35.60 -7.22 29.46
C VAL A 357 -36.47 -7.29 28.21
N GLN A 358 -37.30 -8.32 28.21
CA GLN A 358 -38.34 -8.65 27.25
C GLN A 358 -39.43 -7.57 27.27
N HIS A 359 -39.89 -7.02 26.13
CA HIS A 359 -41.32 -6.74 25.85
C HIS A 359 -41.59 -6.04 24.50
N VAL A 360 -42.53 -6.66 23.76
CA VAL A 360 -43.61 -6.18 22.87
C VAL A 360 -43.36 -5.08 21.83
N SER A 361 -43.60 -5.49 20.58
CA SER A 361 -43.71 -4.69 19.37
C SER A 361 -44.92 -3.73 19.40
N GLN A 362 -44.69 -2.45 19.12
CA GLN A 362 -45.69 -1.59 18.49
C GLN A 362 -45.07 -0.86 17.29
N LYS A 363 -45.71 -1.00 16.13
CA LYS A 363 -45.32 -0.35 14.87
C LYS A 363 -45.90 1.07 14.82
N PRO A 364 -45.14 2.09 14.38
CA PRO A 364 -45.73 3.29 13.84
C PRO A 364 -45.94 3.17 12.33
N PHE A 365 -47.22 3.25 11.96
CA PHE A 365 -47.84 3.86 10.78
C PHE A 365 -46.93 4.38 9.65
N ARG A 366 -47.12 3.85 8.44
CA ARG A 366 -46.67 4.48 7.18
C ARG A 366 -47.74 5.46 6.71
N VAL A 367 -47.36 6.70 6.44
CA VAL A 367 -48.15 7.63 5.62
C VAL A 367 -47.67 7.51 4.17
N HIS A 368 -48.58 7.09 3.31
CA HIS A 368 -48.45 7.17 1.86
C HIS A 368 -48.56 8.63 1.40
N ARG A 369 -47.71 9.06 0.47
CA ARG A 369 -48.07 10.15 -0.45
C ARG A 369 -47.67 9.78 -1.86
N GLU A 370 -48.68 9.66 -2.71
CA GLU A 370 -48.61 9.38 -4.14
C GLU A 370 -48.48 10.65 -4.98
N SER A 371 -48.08 10.39 -6.24
CA SER A 371 -48.41 11.15 -7.46
C SER A 371 -47.43 12.29 -7.81
N LYS A 372 -47.02 12.51 -9.07
CA LYS A 372 -47.74 12.38 -10.35
C LYS A 372 -46.81 12.06 -11.54
N HIS A 373 -47.39 11.44 -12.56
CA HIS A 373 -46.85 11.17 -13.90
C HIS A 373 -46.67 12.42 -14.77
N LEU A 374 -45.81 12.36 -15.80
CA LEU A 374 -46.16 12.32 -17.25
C LEU A 374 -44.90 12.11 -18.16
N PRO A 375 -45.03 11.65 -19.42
CA PRO A 375 -44.00 11.00 -20.28
C PRO A 375 -43.67 11.84 -21.54
N PRO A 376 -43.22 11.29 -22.70
CA PRO A 376 -42.17 10.32 -23.06
C PRO A 376 -41.14 10.93 -24.06
N GLN A 377 -40.07 10.21 -24.44
CA GLN A 377 -39.72 10.02 -25.87
C GLN A 377 -38.63 8.95 -26.04
N ALA A 378 -38.93 7.99 -26.91
CA ALA A 378 -38.07 6.90 -27.30
C ALA A 378 -37.40 7.22 -28.65
N ALA A 379 -36.13 6.85 -28.80
CA ALA A 379 -35.53 6.59 -30.11
C ALA A 379 -35.13 5.11 -30.16
N LYS A 380 -35.55 4.46 -31.25
CA LYS A 380 -35.62 3.02 -31.46
C LYS A 380 -34.28 2.37 -31.81
N SER A 381 -34.23 1.09 -31.48
CA SER A 381 -33.29 0.05 -31.90
C SER A 381 -33.37 -0.32 -33.39
N SER A 382 -32.33 -1.00 -33.87
CA SER A 382 -32.41 -2.13 -34.83
C SER A 382 -31.33 -3.15 -34.40
N SER A 383 -31.56 -4.44 -34.23
CA SER A 383 -32.28 -5.37 -35.12
C SER A 383 -32.87 -6.60 -34.40
N GLU A 384 -33.85 -7.17 -35.09
CA GLU A 384 -34.74 -8.33 -34.91
C GLU A 384 -34.01 -9.69 -34.79
N ARG A 385 -34.55 -10.85 -34.39
CA ARG A 385 -35.83 -11.37 -33.84
C ARG A 385 -35.56 -12.84 -33.45
N CYS A 386 -36.15 -13.32 -32.34
CA CYS A 386 -36.81 -14.63 -32.19
C CYS A 386 -37.42 -14.70 -30.79
N GLY A 387 -38.70 -15.05 -30.69
CA GLY A 387 -39.57 -14.74 -29.55
C GLY A 387 -39.71 -15.83 -28.49
N ARG A 388 -39.88 -15.39 -27.24
CA ARG A 388 -40.61 -16.12 -26.20
C ARG A 388 -41.12 -15.12 -25.16
N SER A 389 -42.43 -15.13 -24.94
CA SER A 389 -43.19 -14.19 -24.11
C SER A 389 -42.69 -14.15 -22.66
N SER A 390 -42.47 -12.93 -22.16
CA SER A 390 -41.99 -12.61 -20.82
C SER A 390 -43.11 -12.70 -19.77
N GLY A 391 -43.57 -13.92 -19.47
CA GLY A 391 -44.37 -14.17 -18.27
C GLY A 391 -43.48 -14.20 -17.03
N LYS A 392 -43.71 -13.30 -16.06
CA LYS A 392 -42.99 -13.33 -14.76
C LYS A 392 -43.23 -14.70 -14.09
N ARG A 393 -42.18 -15.54 -14.02
CA ARG A 393 -42.21 -16.84 -13.32
C ARG A 393 -42.59 -16.66 -11.85
N CYS A 394 -43.41 -17.57 -11.32
CA CYS A 394 -43.79 -17.61 -9.91
C CYS A 394 -42.55 -17.71 -9.04
N THR A 395 -42.34 -16.72 -8.18
CA THR A 395 -41.12 -16.65 -7.38
C THR A 395 -41.07 -17.61 -6.18
N ASN A 396 -42.16 -18.34 -5.91
CA ASN A 396 -42.24 -19.31 -4.82
C ASN A 396 -41.91 -20.76 -5.26
N CYS A 397 -42.29 -21.12 -6.50
CA CYS A 397 -42.09 -22.48 -7.04
C CYS A 397 -41.30 -22.51 -8.36
N GLY A 398 -41.14 -21.37 -9.04
CA GLY A 398 -40.43 -21.24 -10.31
C GLY A 398 -41.28 -21.46 -11.57
N SER A 399 -42.56 -21.81 -11.43
CA SER A 399 -43.44 -22.10 -12.59
C SER A 399 -43.75 -20.84 -13.40
N GLY A 400 -43.75 -20.96 -14.73
CA GLY A 400 -44.23 -19.91 -15.64
C GLY A 400 -45.75 -19.89 -15.83
N SER A 401 -46.48 -20.88 -15.31
CA SER A 401 -47.92 -21.05 -15.55
C SER A 401 -48.83 -20.21 -14.65
N HIS A 402 -48.30 -19.57 -13.61
CA HIS A 402 -49.06 -18.76 -12.67
C HIS A 402 -48.18 -17.72 -11.97
N ASN A 403 -48.80 -16.74 -11.32
CA ASN A 403 -48.12 -15.73 -10.50
C ASN A 403 -47.98 -16.18 -9.02
N THR A 404 -47.18 -15.45 -8.24
CA THR A 404 -46.84 -15.77 -6.84
C THR A 404 -48.03 -15.83 -5.87
N HIS A 405 -49.19 -15.26 -6.22
CA HIS A 405 -50.36 -15.22 -5.34
C HIS A 405 -51.42 -16.28 -5.67
N ASN A 406 -51.21 -17.11 -6.71
CA ASN A 406 -52.16 -18.15 -7.07
C ASN A 406 -52.33 -19.18 -5.92
N LYS A 407 -53.58 -19.47 -5.57
CA LYS A 407 -53.94 -20.43 -4.51
C LYS A 407 -53.53 -21.86 -4.85
N ALA A 408 -53.46 -22.21 -6.14
CA ALA A 408 -53.03 -23.53 -6.63
C ALA A 408 -51.50 -23.68 -6.73
N CYS A 409 -50.72 -22.76 -6.16
CA CYS A 409 -49.26 -22.86 -6.20
C CYS A 409 -48.78 -24.09 -5.40
N PRO A 410 -48.00 -25.01 -5.99
CA PRO A 410 -47.55 -26.24 -5.30
C PRO A 410 -46.60 -25.98 -4.14
N ALA A 411 -46.03 -24.77 -4.05
CA ALA A 411 -45.20 -24.39 -2.91
C ALA A 411 -46.01 -23.88 -1.71
N ARG A 412 -47.32 -23.65 -1.86
CA ARG A 412 -48.20 -23.15 -0.80
C ARG A 412 -48.41 -24.24 0.27
N GLY A 413 -48.28 -23.88 1.54
CA GLY A 413 -48.32 -24.81 2.68
C GLY A 413 -47.02 -25.60 2.93
N MET A 414 -46.10 -25.65 1.96
CA MET A 414 -44.86 -26.41 2.08
C MET A 414 -43.77 -25.63 2.82
N GLN A 415 -43.07 -26.29 3.75
CA GLN A 415 -42.00 -25.69 4.53
C GLN A 415 -40.65 -25.73 3.79
N CYS A 416 -39.98 -24.58 3.70
CA CYS A 416 -38.69 -24.46 3.04
C CYS A 416 -37.58 -25.11 3.89
N ARG A 417 -36.89 -26.10 3.31
CA ARG A 417 -35.79 -26.81 3.99
C ARG A 417 -34.56 -25.94 4.27
N SER A 418 -34.42 -24.79 3.61
CA SER A 418 -33.27 -23.89 3.82
C SER A 418 -33.47 -22.84 4.90
N CYS A 419 -34.72 -22.45 5.22
CA CYS A 419 -35.00 -21.39 6.20
C CYS A 419 -36.12 -21.69 7.20
N GLY A 420 -36.78 -22.84 7.06
CA GLY A 420 -37.88 -23.27 7.92
C GLY A 420 -39.20 -22.51 7.72
N LYS A 421 -39.29 -21.54 6.80
CA LYS A 421 -40.54 -20.78 6.54
C LYS A 421 -41.39 -21.45 5.45
N ALA A 422 -42.72 -21.37 5.57
CA ALA A 422 -43.65 -21.97 4.62
C ALA A 422 -43.83 -21.15 3.32
N ASN A 423 -44.50 -21.73 2.33
CA ASN A 423 -44.99 -21.12 1.09
C ASN A 423 -43.96 -20.89 -0.04
N HIS A 424 -42.77 -21.51 0.01
CA HIS A 424 -41.79 -21.50 -1.07
C HIS A 424 -40.84 -22.70 -0.99
N PHE A 425 -40.22 -23.08 -2.10
CA PHE A 425 -39.21 -24.15 -2.10
C PHE A 425 -37.80 -23.64 -1.77
N ALA A 426 -36.97 -24.51 -1.20
CA ALA A 426 -35.58 -24.24 -0.84
C ALA A 426 -34.76 -23.59 -1.98
N LYS A 427 -34.95 -24.08 -3.20
CA LYS A 427 -34.27 -23.56 -4.41
C LYS A 427 -34.60 -22.09 -4.72
N TRP A 428 -35.76 -21.61 -4.27
CA TRP A 428 -36.24 -20.24 -4.48
C TRP A 428 -36.24 -19.44 -3.17
N CYS A 429 -35.53 -19.93 -2.16
CA CYS A 429 -35.39 -19.29 -0.85
C CYS A 429 -34.53 -18.03 -0.96
N ARG A 430 -35.02 -16.93 -0.37
CA ARG A 430 -34.36 -15.62 -0.44
C ARG A 430 -33.59 -15.23 0.83
N SER A 431 -33.64 -16.06 1.87
CA SER A 431 -32.83 -15.89 3.08
C SER A 431 -31.44 -16.48 2.85
N LYS A 432 -30.39 -15.73 3.23
CA LYS A 432 -29.00 -16.18 3.17
C LYS A 432 -28.79 -17.36 4.13
N PRO A 433 -28.06 -18.42 3.74
CA PRO A 433 -27.83 -19.56 4.62
C PRO A 433 -26.92 -19.17 5.80
N ALA A 434 -27.32 -19.51 7.02
CA ALA A 434 -26.43 -19.55 8.18
C ALA A 434 -25.78 -20.94 8.22
N ALA A 435 -24.45 -21.01 8.32
CA ALA A 435 -23.73 -22.28 8.39
C ALA A 435 -24.06 -23.00 9.71
N GLY A 436 -24.85 -24.08 9.61
CA GLY A 436 -25.17 -24.97 10.72
C GLY A 436 -24.13 -26.08 10.87
N LYS A 437 -23.60 -26.23 12.09
CA LYS A 437 -22.72 -27.32 12.54
C LYS A 437 -23.44 -28.68 12.43
N GLN A 438 -22.76 -29.69 11.90
CA GLN A 438 -23.07 -31.09 12.21
C GLN A 438 -22.17 -31.56 13.36
N VAL A 439 -22.80 -32.25 14.31
CA VAL A 439 -22.24 -32.79 15.54
C VAL A 439 -21.72 -34.20 15.26
N ALA A 440 -20.46 -34.47 15.60
CA ALA A 440 -19.96 -35.80 15.87
C ALA A 440 -19.20 -35.73 17.20
N GLN A 441 -19.57 -36.61 18.13
CA GLN A 441 -18.98 -36.78 19.45
C GLN A 441 -17.77 -37.71 19.36
N ASP A 442 -16.67 -37.36 20.04
CA ASP A 442 -15.81 -38.29 20.79
C ASP A 442 -14.93 -37.50 21.81
N PRO A 443 -14.30 -38.10 22.83
CA PRO A 443 -14.36 -37.57 24.19
C PRO A 443 -13.03 -36.95 24.67
N LYS A 444 -13.19 -35.95 25.54
CA LYS A 444 -12.30 -35.46 26.61
C LYS A 444 -10.80 -35.83 26.60
N LYS A 445 -9.96 -34.77 26.64
CA LYS A 445 -8.99 -34.57 27.73
C LYS A 445 -8.79 -33.07 27.99
N ASP A 446 -8.96 -32.71 29.26
CA ASP A 446 -8.98 -31.36 29.82
C ASP A 446 -7.61 -30.67 29.85
N ALA A 447 -7.60 -29.34 29.67
CA ALA A 447 -6.82 -28.41 30.50
C ALA A 447 -7.38 -26.98 30.33
N LYS A 448 -7.82 -26.39 31.43
CA LYS A 448 -8.32 -25.00 31.53
C LYS A 448 -7.15 -24.02 31.43
N GLU A 449 -7.30 -22.95 30.69
CA GLU A 449 -6.58 -21.70 30.95
C GLU A 449 -7.57 -20.55 31.10
N SER A 450 -7.68 -20.06 32.33
CA SER A 450 -8.34 -18.81 32.71
C SER A 450 -7.38 -17.66 32.44
N VAL A 451 -7.72 -16.75 31.52
CA VAL A 451 -7.01 -15.48 31.34
C VAL A 451 -7.60 -14.45 32.30
N THR A 452 -6.89 -14.19 33.39
CA THR A 452 -7.16 -13.06 34.29
C THR A 452 -6.31 -11.88 33.82
N ALA A 453 -6.96 -10.77 33.45
CA ALA A 453 -6.28 -9.55 33.05
C ALA A 453 -5.70 -8.82 34.27
N PHE A 454 -4.39 -8.54 34.28
CA PHE A 454 -3.76 -7.63 35.25
C PHE A 454 -3.43 -6.29 34.60
N SER A 455 -3.81 -5.22 35.31
CA SER A 455 -3.57 -3.83 34.93
C SER A 455 -2.11 -3.44 35.19
N LEU A 456 -1.42 -2.86 34.20
CA LEU A 456 -0.03 -2.40 34.31
C LEU A 456 0.06 -0.92 34.72
N ARG A 457 0.78 -0.63 35.80
CA ARG A 457 1.31 0.71 36.12
C ARG A 457 2.73 0.81 35.56
N SER A 458 3.08 1.98 35.01
CA SER A 458 4.33 2.24 34.30
C SER A 458 5.28 3.05 35.17
N GLU A 459 6.50 2.56 35.37
CA GLU A 459 7.64 3.38 35.79
C GLU A 459 8.72 3.33 34.70
N THR A 460 9.22 4.52 34.34
CA THR A 460 10.14 4.72 33.21
C THR A 460 11.57 4.83 33.71
N ASN A 461 12.42 3.86 33.38
CA ASN A 461 13.87 3.99 33.52
C ASN A 461 14.58 3.87 32.17
N GLY A 462 15.07 5.00 31.67
CA GLY A 462 16.38 5.20 31.01
C GLY A 462 16.75 4.47 29.70
N THR A 463 16.06 3.41 29.30
CA THR A 463 16.30 2.73 28.01
C THR A 463 14.98 2.71 27.25
N GLY A 464 14.99 3.07 25.97
CA GLY A 464 13.78 3.30 25.16
C GLY A 464 12.87 2.09 24.91
N TYR A 465 12.99 1.01 25.69
CA TYR A 465 12.23 -0.22 25.56
C TYR A 465 11.36 -0.43 26.79
N LYS A 466 10.07 -0.76 26.58
CA LYS A 466 9.17 -1.14 27.66
C LYS A 466 9.42 -2.61 28.02
N SER A 467 9.82 -2.87 29.26
CA SER A 467 9.90 -4.22 29.84
C SER A 467 8.73 -4.47 30.81
N CYS A 468 8.44 -5.73 31.08
CA CYS A 468 7.60 -6.16 32.20
C CYS A 468 8.31 -7.28 32.97
N GLN A 469 8.20 -7.23 34.29
CA GLN A 469 8.70 -8.30 35.16
C GLN A 469 7.67 -9.42 35.22
N VAL A 470 8.14 -10.65 34.97
CA VAL A 470 7.33 -11.86 35.04
C VAL A 470 8.05 -12.86 35.93
N ASN A 471 7.32 -13.41 36.88
CA ASN A 471 7.84 -14.38 37.84
C ASN A 471 7.53 -15.80 37.33
N ILE A 472 8.57 -16.60 37.05
CA ILE A 472 8.42 -18.00 36.59
C ILE A 472 9.18 -18.89 37.56
N GLN A 473 8.46 -19.75 38.27
CA GLN A 473 9.02 -20.75 39.20
C GLN A 473 10.06 -20.14 40.16
N ASP A 474 9.65 -19.08 40.86
CA ASP A 474 10.43 -18.35 41.87
C ASP A 474 11.67 -17.60 41.35
N VAL A 475 11.75 -17.40 40.03
CA VAL A 475 12.75 -16.53 39.39
C VAL A 475 12.06 -15.35 38.72
N GLU A 476 12.40 -14.15 39.18
CA GLU A 476 11.91 -12.89 38.64
C GLU A 476 12.70 -12.52 37.38
N LEU A 477 12.03 -12.47 36.24
CA LEU A 477 12.63 -12.20 34.93
C LEU A 477 12.09 -10.88 34.37
N ASP A 478 12.99 -9.98 33.99
CA ASP A 478 12.68 -8.78 33.22
C ASP A 478 12.54 -9.14 31.73
N LEU A 479 11.32 -9.14 31.21
CA LEU A 479 11.01 -9.48 29.82
C LEU A 479 10.71 -8.21 29.02
N LEU A 480 11.31 -8.10 27.83
CA LEU A 480 11.04 -7.02 26.91
C LEU A 480 9.69 -7.24 26.21
N ILE A 481 8.82 -6.23 26.18
CA ILE A 481 7.51 -6.32 25.54
C ILE A 481 7.68 -6.22 24.01
N ASP A 482 7.73 -7.37 23.34
CA ASP A 482 7.70 -7.47 21.88
C ASP A 482 6.26 -7.31 21.37
N LEU A 483 5.96 -6.20 20.69
CA LEU A 483 4.65 -5.90 20.11
C LEU A 483 4.39 -6.62 18.77
N GLY A 484 5.19 -7.62 18.41
CA GLY A 484 4.79 -8.62 17.42
C GLY A 484 4.94 -8.18 15.97
N ALA A 485 6.02 -7.48 15.62
CA ALA A 485 6.48 -7.50 14.24
C ALA A 485 7.26 -8.81 14.00
N LYS A 486 6.60 -9.82 13.44
CA LYS A 486 7.21 -11.14 13.18
C LYS A 486 8.30 -11.12 12.10
N GLU A 487 8.42 -10.04 11.32
CA GLU A 487 9.37 -9.89 10.21
C GLU A 487 9.91 -8.46 10.05
N SER A 488 11.24 -8.32 9.93
CA SER A 488 11.93 -7.12 9.46
C SER A 488 12.66 -7.42 8.15
N ILE A 489 12.43 -6.60 7.12
CA ILE A 489 13.09 -6.69 5.79
C ILE A 489 14.46 -5.98 5.80
N ILE A 490 14.79 -5.28 6.89
CA ILE A 490 16.00 -4.45 6.97
C ILE A 490 17.16 -5.27 7.55
N LYS A 491 18.35 -5.14 6.97
CA LYS A 491 19.58 -5.82 7.45
C LYS A 491 20.02 -5.25 8.80
N ASP A 492 20.49 -6.13 9.69
CA ASP A 492 21.15 -5.77 10.96
C ASP A 492 22.43 -4.96 10.77
N SER A 493 23.10 -5.05 9.61
CA SER A 493 24.28 -4.21 9.29
C SER A 493 23.94 -2.73 9.10
N THR A 494 22.71 -2.34 9.41
CA THR A 494 22.17 -0.97 9.38
C THR A 494 21.66 -0.55 10.78
N LEU A 495 21.82 -1.42 11.79
CA LEU A 495 21.45 -1.19 13.20
C LEU A 495 22.66 -1.17 14.15
N THR A 496 23.89 -1.15 13.62
CA THR A 496 25.12 -0.83 14.37
C THR A 496 25.55 0.60 14.09
#